data_AF-A0A486XG72-F1
#
_entry.id   AF-A0A486XG72-F1
#
_cell.length_a   1.000
_cell.length_b   1.000
_cell.length_c   1.000
_cell.angle_alpha   90.00
_cell.angle_beta   90.00
_cell.angle_gamma   90.00
#
_symmetry.space_group_name_H-M   'P 1'
#
loop_
_entity.id
_entity.type
_entity.pdbx_description
1 polymer ?
#
loop_
_entity_poly.entity_id
_entity_poly.type
_entity_poly.pdbx_seq_one_letter_code
_entity_poly.pdbx_strand_id
1 'polypeptide(L)'
;MPSPIYSSDAYKGFQKYFNQVVSEAMKKAIATAREEDIEKFTNDAFKEFCMLYGGISVYIPLLKVERDSARCRLIAKEFNGKNHLELAKKYGVTIQTIYKTLERARKRKNA
;
A
#
# COMPACT_ATOMS: atom_id res chain seq x y z
N MET A 1 -12.99 -11.85 12.13
CA MET A 1 -13.76 -11.74 10.88
C MET A 1 -12.79 -11.63 9.72
N PRO A 2 -12.95 -12.38 8.62
CA PRO A 2 -12.12 -12.18 7.44
C PRO A 2 -12.43 -10.80 6.84
N SER A 3 -11.40 -10.01 6.59
CA SER A 3 -11.53 -8.70 5.94
C SER A 3 -12.19 -8.87 4.57
N PRO A 4 -13.11 -7.97 4.16
CA PRO A 4 -13.76 -8.04 2.86
C PRO A 4 -12.68 -8.11 1.77
N ILE A 5 -12.74 -9.15 0.94
CA ILE A 5 -11.86 -9.29 -0.21
C ILE A 5 -12.36 -8.28 -1.25
N TYR A 6 -11.96 -7.02 -1.12
CA TYR A 6 -12.17 -6.04 -2.19
C TYR A 6 -11.35 -6.48 -3.40
N SER A 7 -11.97 -6.42 -4.59
CA SER A 7 -11.27 -6.79 -5.83
C SER A 7 -10.04 -5.89 -6.01
N SER A 8 -8.95 -6.48 -6.52
CA SER A 8 -7.69 -5.77 -6.82
C SER A 8 -7.89 -4.49 -7.64
N ASP A 9 -8.97 -4.39 -8.40
CA ASP A 9 -9.21 -3.30 -9.34
C ASP A 9 -9.86 -2.09 -8.68
N ALA A 10 -10.75 -2.29 -7.70
CA ALA A 10 -11.32 -1.21 -6.91
C ALA A 10 -10.23 -0.49 -6.08
N TYR A 11 -9.27 -1.25 -5.55
CA TYR A 11 -8.12 -0.71 -4.81
C TYR A 11 -7.21 0.15 -5.69
N LYS A 12 -6.87 -0.33 -6.89
CA LYS A 12 -6.06 0.42 -7.87
C LYS A 12 -6.76 1.69 -8.31
N GLY A 13 -8.08 1.63 -8.52
CA GLY A 13 -8.90 2.79 -8.84
C GLY A 13 -8.81 3.85 -7.75
N PHE A 14 -9.21 3.51 -6.52
CA PHE A 14 -9.20 4.45 -5.40
C PHE A 14 -7.82 5.06 -5.16
N GLN A 15 -6.76 4.25 -5.14
CA GLN A 15 -5.40 4.74 -4.93
C GLN A 15 -4.95 5.71 -6.03
N LYS A 16 -5.26 5.41 -7.30
CA LYS A 16 -4.93 6.28 -8.44
C LYS A 16 -5.65 7.62 -8.34
N TYR A 17 -6.96 7.61 -8.10
CA TYR A 17 -7.76 8.83 -8.00
C TYR A 17 -7.42 9.65 -6.76
N PHE A 18 -7.20 8.99 -5.61
CA PHE A 18 -6.77 9.65 -4.38
C PHE A 18 -5.42 10.35 -4.55
N ASN A 19 -4.42 9.65 -5.09
CA ASN A 19 -3.10 10.23 -5.34
C ASN A 19 -3.15 11.39 -6.34
N GLN A 20 -4.01 11.33 -7.35
CA GLN A 20 -4.22 12.43 -8.28
C GLN A 20 -4.83 13.65 -7.59
N VAL A 21 -5.89 13.46 -6.79
CA VAL A 21 -6.55 14.56 -6.05
C VAL A 21 -5.57 15.22 -5.08
N VAL A 22 -4.81 14.43 -4.31
CA VAL A 22 -3.83 14.95 -3.36
C VAL A 22 -2.67 15.65 -4.08
N SER A 23 -2.17 15.10 -5.19
CA SER A 23 -1.08 15.70 -5.95
C SER A 23 -1.47 17.03 -6.59
N GLU A 24 -2.67 17.11 -7.18
CA GLU A 24 -3.17 18.36 -7.76
C GLU A 24 -3.48 19.41 -6.68
N ALA A 25 -3.98 18.98 -5.52
CA ALA A 25 -4.11 19.85 -4.35
C ALA A 25 -2.74 20.40 -3.93
N MET A 26 -1.75 19.53 -3.71
CA MET A 26 -0.40 19.95 -3.31
C MET A 26 0.26 20.89 -4.33
N LYS A 27 0.10 20.67 -5.64
CA LYS A 27 0.63 21.57 -6.69
C LYS A 27 -0.01 22.96 -6.62
N LYS A 28 -1.33 23.04 -6.44
CA LYS A 28 -2.04 24.32 -6.28
C LYS A 28 -1.58 25.07 -5.02
N ALA A 29 -1.33 24.33 -3.93
CA ALA A 29 -0.81 24.90 -2.69
C ALA A 29 0.59 25.50 -2.90
N ILE A 30 1.51 24.74 -3.50
CA ILE A 30 2.90 25.14 -3.73
C ILE A 30 3.00 26.32 -4.72
N ALA A 31 2.14 26.37 -5.73
CA ALA A 31 2.13 27.47 -6.70
C ALA A 31 1.62 28.81 -6.13
N THR A 32 0.96 28.80 -4.97
CA THR A 32 0.28 29.98 -4.41
C THR A 32 0.92 30.48 -3.10
N ALA A 33 1.75 29.67 -2.43
CA ALA A 33 2.06 29.92 -1.02
C ALA A 33 3.17 30.96 -0.77
N ARG A 34 2.78 32.06 -0.10
CA ARG A 34 3.47 32.50 1.13
C ARG A 34 3.03 31.57 2.28
N GLU A 35 3.85 31.39 3.31
CA GLU A 35 3.67 30.37 4.36
C GLU A 35 2.32 30.45 5.12
N GLU A 36 1.64 31.60 5.11
CA GLU A 36 0.35 31.82 5.80
C GLU A 36 -0.86 31.12 5.13
N ASP A 37 -0.73 30.63 3.88
CA ASP A 37 -1.86 30.11 3.10
C ASP A 37 -2.07 28.58 3.21
N ILE A 38 -1.16 27.85 3.86
CA ILE A 38 -1.15 26.38 3.88
C ILE A 38 -2.33 25.81 4.67
N GLU A 39 -2.67 26.42 5.81
CA GLU A 39 -3.76 25.95 6.66
C GLU A 39 -5.13 26.15 5.99
N LYS A 40 -5.33 27.33 5.38
CA LYS A 40 -6.52 27.63 4.59
C LYS A 40 -6.68 26.67 3.42
N PHE A 41 -5.59 26.43 2.70
CA PHE A 41 -5.55 25.48 1.60
C PHE A 41 -5.93 24.05 2.04
N THR A 42 -5.38 23.60 3.17
CA THR A 42 -5.65 22.27 3.72
C THR A 42 -7.13 22.12 4.07
N ASN A 43 -7.72 23.14 4.68
CA ASN A 43 -9.14 23.15 5.02
C ASN A 43 -10.05 23.11 3.79
N ASP A 44 -9.70 23.83 2.72
CA ASP A 44 -10.52 23.83 1.51
C ASP A 44 -10.40 22.51 0.74
N ALA A 45 -9.21 21.92 0.65
CA ALA A 45 -9.03 20.58 0.09
C ALA A 45 -9.79 19.50 0.89
N PHE A 46 -9.80 19.62 2.22
CA PHE A 46 -10.55 18.72 3.10
C PHE A 46 -12.06 18.83 2.89
N LYS A 47 -12.61 20.05 2.74
CA LYS A 47 -14.03 20.26 2.43
C LYS A 47 -14.43 19.58 1.12
N GLU A 48 -13.65 19.76 0.06
CA GLU A 48 -13.91 19.11 -1.24
C GLU A 48 -13.88 17.58 -1.12
N PHE A 49 -12.92 17.05 -0.36
CA PHE A 49 -12.84 15.63 -0.09
C PHE A 49 -14.10 15.11 0.65
N CYS A 50 -14.55 15.83 1.68
CA CYS A 50 -15.79 15.50 2.40
C CYS A 50 -17.05 15.64 1.54
N MET A 51 -17.11 16.60 0.61
CA MET A 51 -18.25 16.75 -0.30
C MET A 51 -18.33 15.60 -1.31
N LEU A 52 -17.18 15.16 -1.85
CA LEU A 52 -17.11 14.13 -2.88
C LEU A 52 -17.18 12.70 -2.33
N TYR A 53 -16.61 12.47 -1.15
CA TYR A 53 -16.48 11.13 -0.55
C TYR A 53 -17.18 11.00 0.81
N GLY A 54 -17.88 12.05 1.27
CA GLY A 54 -18.67 12.02 2.49
C GLY A 54 -19.79 10.99 2.43
N GLY A 55 -20.03 10.31 3.55
CA GLY A 55 -21.03 9.24 3.64
C GLY A 55 -20.53 7.85 3.23
N ILE A 56 -19.32 7.74 2.66
CA ILE A 56 -18.69 6.46 2.33
C ILE A 56 -17.64 6.12 3.40
N SER A 57 -17.66 4.87 3.90
CA SER A 57 -16.57 4.36 4.75
C SER A 57 -15.35 4.06 3.88
N VAL A 58 -14.35 4.93 3.94
CA VAL A 58 -13.07 4.75 3.23
C VAL A 58 -12.12 3.94 4.11
N TYR A 59 -11.84 2.70 3.72
CA TYR A 59 -10.78 1.92 4.34
C TYR A 59 -9.42 2.37 3.78
N ILE A 60 -8.57 2.95 4.64
CA ILE A 60 -7.16 3.19 4.32
C ILE A 60 -6.40 1.91 4.65
N PRO A 61 -5.93 1.15 3.65
CA PRO A 61 -5.22 -0.09 3.92
C PRO A 61 -3.87 0.21 4.53
N LEU A 62 -3.50 -0.62 5.51
CA LEU A 62 -2.13 -0.62 6.01
C LEU A 62 -1.19 -1.02 4.86
N LEU A 63 -0.20 -0.18 4.59
CA LEU A 63 0.82 -0.35 3.55
C LEU A 63 1.72 -1.58 3.87
N LYS A 64 1.17 -2.79 3.69
CA LYS A 64 1.90 -4.07 3.83
C LYS A 64 2.59 -4.46 2.53
N VAL A 65 2.08 -4.00 1.39
CA VAL A 65 2.45 -4.49 0.05
C VAL A 65 3.90 -4.16 -0.32
N GLU A 66 4.38 -2.95 0.03
CA GLU A 66 5.75 -2.55 -0.32
C GLU A 66 6.80 -3.17 0.62
N ARG A 67 6.53 -3.18 1.93
CA ARG A 67 7.40 -3.78 2.95
C ARG A 67 7.55 -5.29 2.74
N ASP A 68 6.50 -5.97 2.27
CA ASP A 68 6.58 -7.39 1.94
C ASP A 68 7.37 -7.67 0.67
N SER A 69 7.42 -6.75 -0.31
CA SER A 69 8.04 -7.05 -1.61
C SER A 69 9.54 -7.30 -1.52
N ALA A 70 10.29 -6.46 -0.80
CA ALA A 70 11.74 -6.58 -0.66
C ALA A 70 12.11 -7.81 0.18
N ARG A 71 11.41 -7.99 1.30
CA ARG A 71 11.57 -9.17 2.17
C ARG A 71 11.26 -10.46 1.42
N CYS A 72 10.18 -10.50 0.64
CA CYS A 72 9.83 -11.66 -0.15
C CYS A 72 10.88 -12.00 -1.22
N ARG A 73 11.47 -10.98 -1.87
CA ARG A 73 12.57 -11.17 -2.83
C ARG A 73 13.81 -11.76 -2.16
N LEU A 74 14.17 -11.28 -0.96
CA LEU A 74 15.31 -11.78 -0.20
C LEU A 74 15.09 -13.23 0.26
N ILE A 75 13.92 -13.54 0.82
CA ILE A 75 13.54 -14.91 1.20
C ILE A 75 13.64 -15.85 0.01
N ALA A 76 13.13 -15.45 -1.16
CA ALA A 76 13.21 -16.29 -2.37
C ALA A 76 14.63 -16.46 -2.90
N LYS A 77 15.51 -15.47 -2.72
CA LYS A 77 16.92 -15.52 -3.15
C LYS A 77 17.77 -16.40 -2.24
N GLU A 78 17.52 -16.36 -0.94
CA GLU A 78 18.27 -17.11 0.09
C GLU A 78 17.75 -18.54 0.29
N PHE A 79 16.66 -18.91 -0.36
CA PHE A 79 16.07 -20.22 -0.24
C PHE A 79 16.89 -21.29 -0.98
N ASN A 80 17.34 -22.32 -0.26
CA ASN A 80 18.17 -23.40 -0.79
C ASN A 80 17.42 -24.74 -0.97
N GLY A 81 16.09 -24.73 -0.82
CA GLY A 81 15.25 -25.92 -0.94
C GLY A 81 14.90 -26.60 0.40
N LYS A 82 15.70 -26.40 1.44
CA LYS A 82 15.52 -27.08 2.75
C LYS A 82 15.51 -26.13 3.95
N ASN A 83 16.07 -24.92 3.84
CA ASN A 83 16.26 -23.95 4.93
C ASN A 83 15.00 -23.16 5.37
N HIS A 84 13.81 -23.76 5.34
CA HIS A 84 12.56 -23.08 5.67
C HIS A 84 12.53 -22.55 7.11
N LEU A 85 13.02 -23.35 8.07
CA LEU A 85 13.05 -23.02 9.49
C LEU A 85 14.06 -21.89 9.79
N GLU A 86 15.22 -21.93 9.16
CA GLU A 86 16.26 -20.91 9.31
C GLU A 86 15.79 -19.56 8.78
N LEU A 87 15.14 -19.54 7.60
CA LEU A 87 14.55 -18.32 7.05
C LEU A 87 13.41 -17.79 7.92
N ALA A 88 12.56 -18.67 8.45
CA ALA A 88 11.49 -18.26 9.36
C ALA A 88 12.06 -17.52 10.59
N LYS A 89 13.12 -18.05 11.20
CA LYS A 89 13.82 -17.40 12.31
C LYS A 89 14.49 -16.09 11.89
N LYS A 90 15.24 -16.08 10.79
CA LYS A 90 15.98 -14.91 10.29
C LYS A 90 15.08 -13.72 9.99
N TYR A 91 13.90 -13.96 9.41
CA TYR A 91 12.98 -12.91 8.99
C TYR A 91 11.85 -12.62 9.99
N GLY A 92 11.83 -13.30 11.15
CA GLY A 92 10.80 -13.14 12.17
C GLY A 92 9.39 -13.48 11.67
N VAL A 93 9.27 -14.52 10.85
CA VAL A 93 8.00 -14.96 10.24
C VAL A 93 7.71 -16.41 10.52
N THR A 94 6.45 -16.82 10.36
CA THR A 94 6.06 -18.22 10.46
C THR A 94 6.54 -19.02 9.25
N ILE A 95 6.76 -20.32 9.42
CA ILE A 95 7.10 -21.25 8.32
C ILE A 95 6.04 -21.20 7.21
N GLN A 96 4.76 -21.07 7.57
CA GLN A 96 3.66 -20.91 6.59
C GLN A 96 3.82 -19.65 5.72
N THR A 97 4.36 -18.56 6.29
CA THR A 97 4.64 -17.32 5.55
C THR A 97 5.77 -17.53 4.54
N ILE A 98 6.78 -18.34 4.88
CA ILE A 98 7.84 -18.75 3.95
C ILE A 98 7.24 -19.51 2.77
N TYR A 99 6.41 -20.53 3.02
CA TYR A 99 5.75 -21.27 1.93
C TYR A 99 4.92 -20.37 0.99
N LYS A 100 4.08 -19.51 1.55
CA LYS A 100 3.28 -18.55 0.76
C LYS A 100 4.16 -17.57 -0.04
N THR A 101 5.28 -17.16 0.52
CA THR A 101 6.26 -16.27 -0.13
C THR A 101 6.90 -16.96 -1.34
N LEU A 102 7.33 -18.21 -1.18
CA LEU A 102 7.92 -19.01 -2.24
C LEU A 102 6.91 -19.33 -3.35
N GLU A 103 5.67 -19.63 -3.01
CA GLU A 103 4.60 -19.86 -3.98
C GLU A 103 4.34 -18.61 -4.84
N ARG A 104 4.24 -17.43 -4.21
CA ARG A 104 4.10 -16.14 -4.90
C ARG A 104 5.30 -15.84 -5.80
N ALA A 105 6.52 -16.14 -5.35
CA ALA A 105 7.73 -15.96 -6.14
C ALA A 105 7.76 -16.86 -7.38
N ARG A 106 7.28 -18.11 -7.28
CA ARG A 106 7.13 -19.02 -8.42
C ARG A 106 6.11 -18.51 -9.44
N LYS A 107 4.93 -18.07 -8.98
CA LYS A 107 3.89 -17.50 -9.85
C LYS A 107 4.40 -16.30 -10.65
N ARG A 108 5.25 -15.45 -10.05
CA ARG A 108 5.87 -14.29 -10.73
C ARG A 108 6.97 -14.65 -11.73
N LYS A 109 7.62 -15.81 -11.60
CA LYS A 109 8.62 -16.28 -12.58
C LYS A 109 7.98 -16.94 -13.80
N ASN A 110 6.77 -17.47 -13.63
CA ASN A 110 6.04 -18.20 -14.66
C ASN A 110 4.95 -17.35 -15.36
N ALA A 111 4.85 -16.07 -15.01
CA ALA A 111 3.93 -15.09 -15.60
C ALA A 111 4.76 -14.04 -16.34
#